data_AF-A0A453CW61-F1
#
_entry.id   AF-A0A453CW61-F1
#
_cell.length_a   1.000
_cell.length_b   1.000
_cell.length_c   1.000
_cell.angle_alpha   90.00
_cell.angle_beta   90.00
_cell.angle_gamma   90.00
#
_symmetry.space_group_name_H-M   'P 1'
#
loop_
_entity.id
_entity.type
_entity.pdbx_description
1 polymer ?
#
loop_
_entity_poly.entity_id
_entity_poly.type
_entity_poly.pdbx_seq_one_letter_code
_entity_poly.pdbx_strand_id
1 'polypeptide(L)' 'ISSIKEILRSCVPCPHCGTGITRVSGCNHMLCKNCGKLFCYGCGKPLTPAHTRYILLIKM' A
#
# COMPACT_ATOMS: atom_id res chain seq x y z
N ILE A 1 8.62 25.70 -6.73
CA ILE A 1 8.35 24.58 -7.67
C ILE A 1 8.91 23.31 -7.05
N SER A 2 8.05 22.48 -6.48
CA SER A 2 8.46 21.21 -5.86
C SER A 2 9.00 20.29 -6.97
N SER A 3 10.19 19.73 -6.74
CA SER A 3 10.95 18.97 -7.74
C SER A 3 10.22 17.67 -8.12
N ILE A 4 10.40 17.16 -9.35
CA ILE A 4 9.83 15.89 -9.85
C ILE A 4 10.15 14.70 -8.90
N LYS A 5 11.26 14.79 -8.16
CA LYS A 5 11.63 13.84 -7.09
C LYS A 5 10.59 13.72 -5.96
N GLU A 6 9.86 14.79 -5.65
CA GLU A 6 8.87 14.82 -4.57
C GLU A 6 7.56 14.12 -4.99
N ILE A 7 7.20 14.22 -6.26
CA ILE A 7 6.02 13.56 -6.85
C ILE A 7 6.24 12.05 -6.93
N LEU A 8 7.44 11.62 -7.34
CA LEU A 8 7.82 10.20 -7.41
C LEU A 8 7.85 9.51 -6.03
N ARG A 9 8.02 10.28 -4.95
CA ARG A 9 8.14 9.76 -3.58
C ARG A 9 6.80 9.36 -2.96
N SER A 10 5.68 9.68 -3.63
CA SER A 10 4.34 9.47 -3.09
C SER A 10 3.62 8.23 -3.63
N CYS A 11 4.33 7.35 -4.34
CA CYS A 11 3.77 6.13 -4.93
C CYS A 11 4.51 4.89 -4.41
N VAL A 12 3.78 3.88 -3.93
CA VAL A 12 4.36 2.58 -3.54
C VAL A 12 4.06 1.54 -4.63
N PRO A 13 5.08 0.84 -5.16
CA PRO A 13 4.86 -0.20 -6.15
C PRO A 13 4.16 -1.41 -5.52
N CYS A 14 3.18 -1.95 -6.21
CA CYS A 14 2.53 -3.18 -5.80
C CYS A 14 3.54 -4.35 -5.83
N PRO A 15 3.71 -5.12 -4.75
CA PRO A 15 4.67 -6.23 -4.70
C PRO A 15 4.30 -7.41 -5.61
N HIS A 16 3.12 -7.39 -6.24
CA HIS A 16 2.64 -8.46 -7.11
C HIS A 16 2.73 -8.14 -8.60
N CYS A 17 2.53 -6.87 -8.98
CA CYS A 17 2.48 -6.48 -10.40
C CYS A 17 3.31 -5.23 -10.72
N GLY A 18 3.98 -4.63 -9.74
CA GLY A 18 4.84 -3.46 -9.92
C GLY A 18 4.12 -2.13 -10.16
N THR A 19 2.79 -2.13 -10.29
CA THR A 19 2.00 -0.89 -10.49
C THR A 19 2.23 0.08 -9.33
N GLY A 20 2.65 1.30 -9.64
CA GLY A 20 2.78 2.39 -8.66
C GLY A 20 1.41 2.82 -8.17
N ILE A 21 1.12 2.62 -6.89
CA ILE A 21 -0.14 3.01 -6.27
C ILE A 21 0.12 4.27 -5.46
N THR A 22 -0.74 5.27 -5.58
CA THR A 22 -0.74 6.47 -4.72
C THR A 22 -1.73 6.30 -3.58
N ARG A 23 -1.35 6.74 -2.37
CA ARG A 23 -2.21 6.63 -1.19
C ARG A 23 -3.33 7.68 -1.23
N VAL A 24 -4.58 7.26 -1.03
CA VAL A 24 -5.76 8.15 -1.03
C VAL A 24 -6.18 8.60 0.38
N SER A 25 -5.37 8.29 1.42
CA SER A 25 -5.57 8.56 2.86
C SER A 25 -6.19 7.42 3.69
N GLY A 26 -5.99 7.48 5.02
CA GLY A 26 -6.65 6.64 6.03
C GLY A 26 -5.91 5.37 6.47
N CYS A 27 -5.64 4.43 5.55
CA CYS A 27 -5.16 3.08 5.90
C CYS A 27 -3.98 2.63 5.03
N ASN A 28 -2.98 1.98 5.64
CA ASN A 28 -1.83 1.44 4.90
C ASN A 28 -2.16 0.13 4.17
N HIS A 29 -3.34 -0.47 4.35
CA HIS A 29 -3.74 -1.69 3.64
C HIS A 29 -4.51 -1.34 2.40
N MET A 30 -3.88 -1.52 1.24
CA MET A 30 -4.43 -1.13 -0.05
C MET A 30 -4.71 -2.35 -0.92
N LEU A 31 -5.84 -2.33 -1.60
CA LEU A 31 -6.16 -3.26 -2.67
C LEU A 31 -5.60 -2.71 -3.98
N CYS A 32 -4.76 -3.48 -4.66
CA CYS A 32 -4.29 -3.10 -5.99
C CYS A 32 -5.44 -3.17 -6.99
N LYS A 33 -5.79 -2.03 -7.60
CA LYS A 33 -6.82 -1.96 -8.66
C LYS A 33 -6.42 -2.71 -9.94
N ASN A 34 -5.12 -2.90 -10.17
CA ASN A 34 -4.61 -3.56 -11.37
C ASN A 34 -4.65 -5.09 -11.26
N CYS A 35 -4.15 -5.66 -10.15
CA CYS A 35 -4.08 -7.12 -9.97
C CYS A 35 -5.07 -7.69 -8.94
N GLY A 36 -5.83 -6.84 -8.25
CA GLY A 36 -6.82 -7.27 -7.25
C GLY A 36 -6.22 -7.84 -5.96
N LYS A 37 -4.91 -7.74 -5.74
CA LYS A 37 -4.26 -8.26 -4.52
C LYS A 37 -4.11 -7.18 -3.45
N LEU A 38 -4.28 -7.57 -2.19
CA LEU A 38 -4.05 -6.71 -1.04
C LEU A 38 -2.56 -6.66 -0.68
N PHE A 39 -2.08 -5.47 -0.35
CA PHE A 39 -0.72 -5.26 0.14
C PHE A 39 -0.68 -4.10 1.13
N CYS A 40 0.36 -4.07 1.94
CA CYS A 40 0.63 -2.99 2.86
C CYS A 40 1.47 -1.93 2.16
N TYR A 41 0.89 -0.75 1.96
CA TYR A 41 1.52 0.45 1.45
C TYR A 41 2.69 0.91 2.31
N GLY A 42 2.54 0.85 3.65
CA GLY A 42 3.60 1.28 4.57
C GLY A 42 4.83 0.37 4.53
N CYS A 43 4.62 -0.92 4.28
CA CYS A 43 5.69 -1.92 4.29
C CYS A 43 6.14 -2.34 2.89
N GLY A 44 5.41 -2.00 1.83
CA GLY A 44 5.62 -2.49 0.47
C GLY A 44 5.47 -4.01 0.30
N LYS A 45 4.80 -4.69 1.24
CA LYS A 45 4.74 -6.16 1.31
C LYS A 45 3.31 -6.70 1.12
N PRO A 46 3.14 -7.94 0.61
CA PRO A 46 1.84 -8.59 0.50
C PRO A 46 1.10 -8.65 1.85
N LEU A 47 -0.22 -8.49 1.84
CA LEU A 47 -1.03 -8.72 3.04
C LEU A 47 -1.16 -10.23 3.27
N THR A 48 -0.30 -10.79 4.11
CA THR A 48 -0.42 -12.17 4.60
C THR A 48 -1.21 -12.21 5.91
N PRO A 49 -1.78 -13.35 6.31
CA PRO A 49 -2.43 -13.49 7.62
C PRO A 49 -1.51 -13.13 8.80
N ALA A 50 -0.19 -13.32 8.66
CA ALA A 50 0.80 -12.86 9.63
C ALA A 50 0.84 -11.32 9.77
N HIS A 51 0.68 -10.59 8.66
CA HIS A 51 0.63 -9.12 8.63
C HIS A 51 -0.72 -8.56 9.10
N THR A 52 -1.79 -9.36 8.96
CA THR A 52 -3.17 -9.00 9.32
C THR A 52 -3.43 -8.99 10.83
N ARG A 53 -2.55 -9.58 11.66
CA ARG A 53 -2.71 -9.56 13.14
C ARG A 53 -2.76 -8.14 13.74
N TYR A 54 -2.27 -7.13 13.02
CA TYR A 54 -2.38 -5.73 13.42
C TYR A 54 -3.76 -5.11 13.17
N ILE A 55 -4.59 -5.70 12.27
CA ILE A 55 -5.92 -5.21 11.90
C ILE A 55 -7.02 -5.68 12.84
N LEU A 56 -6.94 -6.94 13.30
CA LEU A 56 -7.95 -7.51 14.21
C LEU A 56 -8.00 -6.80 15.57
N LEU A 57 -7.00 -5.97 15.91
CA LEU A 57 -6.96 -5.17 17.14
C LEU A 57 -7.56 -3.75 16.98
N ILE A 58 -7.93 -3.32 15.77
CA ILE A 58 -8.51 -1.97 15.52
C ILE A 58 -9.98 -2.06 15.07
N LYS A 59 -10.56 -3.27 15.12
CA LYS A 59 -11.95 -3.59 14.74
C LYS A 59 -12.65 -4.39 15.86
N MET A 60 -12.23 -4.19 17.10
CA MET A 60 -12.93 -4.62 18.33
C MET A 60 -13.17 -3.40 19.20
#